data_AF-A0A951K6D7-F1
#
_entry.id   AF-A0A951K6D7-F1
#
_cell.length_a   1.000
_cell.length_b   1.000
_cell.length_c   1.000
_cell.angle_alpha   90.00
_cell.angle_beta   90.00
_cell.angle_gamma   90.00
#
_symmetry.space_group_name_H-M   'P 1'
#
loop_
_entity.id
_entity.type
_entity.pdbx_description
1 polymer ?
#
loop_
_entity_poly.entity_id
_entity_poly.type
_entity_poly.pdbx_seq_one_letter_code
_entity_poly.pdbx_strand_id
1 'polypeptide(L)'
;MLWYLALPRALRMLGWQVVMGRPLWFKRFGGTVAVSAIGMFAAGGGWGVPLTPTTLMVTVGGIAQRRVVVDGDVETREYLSLTVTVDHDIVDGAPAARYTRRLCELIEQAAGLAEPADHRHGPSQPAAQGSASSG
;
A
#
# COMPACT_ATOMS: atom_id res chain seq x y z
N MET A 1 30.03 -1.67 -2.67
CA MET A 1 29.68 -2.32 -3.95
C MET A 1 30.89 -2.86 -4.72
N LEU A 2 32.02 -2.15 -4.81
CA LEU A 2 33.22 -2.65 -5.52
C LEU A 2 33.78 -3.98 -4.99
N TRP A 3 33.73 -4.22 -3.68
CA TRP A 3 34.30 -5.43 -3.06
C TRP A 3 33.58 -6.74 -3.45
N TYR A 4 32.29 -6.68 -3.78
CA TYR A 4 31.51 -7.83 -4.23
C TYR A 4 31.86 -8.25 -5.66
N LEU A 5 32.29 -7.30 -6.50
CA LEU A 5 32.72 -7.55 -7.86
C LEU A 5 34.16 -8.10 -7.95
N ALA A 6 34.96 -7.93 -6.90
CA ALA A 6 36.30 -8.50 -6.79
C ALA A 6 36.30 -10.00 -6.42
N LEU A 7 35.16 -10.54 -5.98
CA LEU A 7 35.04 -11.96 -5.65
C LEU A 7 35.02 -12.83 -6.93
N PRO A 8 35.75 -13.95 -6.96
CA PRO A 8 35.63 -14.94 -8.04
C PRO A 8 34.17 -15.35 -8.24
N ARG A 9 33.73 -15.46 -9.50
CA ARG A 9 32.33 -15.78 -9.87
C ARG A 9 31.79 -17.00 -9.11
N ALA A 10 32.61 -18.03 -8.91
CA ALA A 10 32.22 -19.24 -8.17
C ALA A 10 31.82 -18.93 -6.72
N LEU A 11 32.60 -18.13 -6.00
CA LEU A 11 32.31 -17.79 -4.60
C LEU A 11 31.08 -16.89 -4.48
N ARG A 12 30.90 -15.99 -5.45
CA ARG A 12 29.70 -15.14 -5.56
C ARG A 12 28.43 -15.96 -5.82
N MET A 13 28.51 -16.92 -6.74
CA MET A 13 27.39 -17.81 -7.04
C MET A 13 27.09 -18.75 -5.88
N LEU A 14 28.10 -19.28 -5.19
CA LEU A 14 27.92 -20.09 -3.99
C LEU A 14 27.24 -19.28 -2.87
N GLY A 15 27.68 -18.05 -2.64
CA GLY A 15 27.05 -17.14 -1.69
C GLY A 15 25.59 -16.87 -2.04
N TRP A 16 25.30 -16.59 -3.31
CA TRP A 16 23.92 -16.41 -3.79
C TRP A 16 23.07 -17.67 -3.62
N GLN A 17 23.61 -18.86 -3.91
CA GLN A 17 22.93 -20.14 -3.73
C GLN A 17 22.62 -20.44 -2.27
N VAL A 18 23.56 -20.17 -1.35
CA VAL A 18 23.34 -20.40 0.09
C VAL A 18 22.32 -19.40 0.66
N VAL A 19 22.36 -18.15 0.22
CA VAL A 19 21.41 -17.11 0.66
C VAL A 19 20.02 -17.36 0.09
N MET A 20 19.91 -17.61 -1.22
CA MET A 20 18.62 -17.85 -1.89
C MET A 20 18.05 -19.25 -1.63
N GLY A 21 18.89 -20.23 -1.30
CA GLY A 21 18.45 -21.58 -0.93
C GLY A 21 17.87 -21.70 0.48
N ARG A 22 17.84 -20.61 1.27
CA ARG A 22 17.32 -20.60 2.65
C ARG A 22 16.11 -19.66 2.79
N PRO A 23 14.90 -20.12 2.46
CA PRO A 23 13.69 -19.27 2.50
C PRO A 23 13.40 -18.70 3.90
N LEU A 24 13.78 -19.41 4.97
CA LEU A 24 13.64 -18.93 6.34
C LEU A 24 14.51 -17.70 6.64
N TRP A 25 15.70 -17.61 6.04
CA TRP A 25 16.56 -16.43 6.18
C TRP A 25 15.96 -15.24 5.42
N PHE A 26 15.48 -15.47 4.19
CA PHE A 26 14.81 -14.42 3.43
C PHE A 26 13.59 -13.88 4.17
N LYS A 27 12.73 -14.77 4.69
CA LYS A 27 11.58 -14.38 5.52
C LYS A 27 11.99 -13.57 6.76
N ARG A 28 13.08 -13.96 7.44
CA ARG A 28 13.53 -13.30 8.68
C ARG A 28 14.01 -11.87 8.44
N PHE A 29 14.69 -11.61 7.33
CA PHE A 29 15.30 -10.30 7.07
C PHE A 29 14.49 -9.42 6.11
N GLY A 30 13.78 -10.02 5.15
CA GLY A 30 12.98 -9.32 4.14
C GLY A 30 11.47 -9.31 4.40
N GLY A 31 10.98 -10.06 5.38
CA GLY A 31 9.56 -10.19 5.67
C GLY A 31 8.83 -11.15 4.72
N THR A 32 7.49 -11.10 4.77
CA THR A 32 6.61 -11.99 3.97
C THR A 32 5.86 -11.27 2.86
N VAL A 33 5.64 -9.96 3.00
CA VAL A 33 4.88 -9.13 2.07
C VAL A 33 5.71 -7.90 1.74
N ALA A 34 5.90 -7.65 0.45
CA ALA A 34 6.49 -6.40 -0.01
C ALA A 34 5.38 -5.36 -0.25
N VAL A 35 5.60 -4.12 0.18
CA VAL A 35 4.70 -3.00 -0.12
C VAL A 35 5.51 -1.92 -0.82
N SER A 36 5.00 -1.42 -1.95
CA SER A 36 5.60 -0.33 -2.72
C SER A 36 4.55 0.74 -3.00
N ALA A 37 4.93 2.01 -2.84
CA ALA A 37 4.04 3.14 -3.11
C ALA A 37 4.56 3.94 -4.32
N ILE A 38 3.74 4.02 -5.36
CA ILE A 38 4.00 4.80 -6.58
C ILE A 38 2.97 5.91 -6.78
N GLY A 39 1.94 5.98 -5.94
CA GLY A 39 0.83 6.91 -6.07
C GLY A 39 1.17 8.40 -6.02
N MET A 40 2.35 8.76 -5.50
CA MET A 40 2.80 10.17 -5.54
C MET A 40 3.15 10.68 -6.94
N PHE A 41 3.36 9.77 -7.90
CA PHE A 41 3.82 10.11 -9.26
C PHE A 41 2.77 9.86 -10.35
N ALA A 42 1.61 9.28 -10.01
CA ALA A 42 0.53 9.02 -10.96
C ALA A 42 -0.83 9.03 -10.24
N ALA A 43 -1.83 9.66 -10.85
CA ALA A 43 -3.20 9.71 -10.34
C ALA A 43 -3.98 8.38 -10.53
N GLY A 44 -3.29 7.25 -10.75
CA GLY A 44 -3.91 5.97 -11.08
C GLY A 44 -3.06 4.77 -10.69
N GLY A 45 -3.44 3.61 -11.20
CA GLY A 45 -2.72 2.36 -10.97
C GLY A 45 -1.46 2.22 -11.80
N GLY A 46 -0.56 1.37 -11.33
CA GLY A 46 0.61 0.92 -12.08
C GLY A 46 0.91 -0.54 -11.76
N TRP A 47 1.63 -1.21 -12.65
CA TRP A 47 2.05 -2.58 -12.44
C TRP A 47 3.33 -2.60 -11.59
N GLY A 48 3.21 -3.10 -10.37
CA GLY A 48 4.38 -3.44 -9.56
C GLY A 48 4.97 -4.75 -10.04
N VAL A 49 6.08 -4.68 -10.76
CA VAL A 49 6.84 -5.87 -11.14
C VAL A 49 7.66 -6.32 -9.94
N PRO A 50 7.44 -7.52 -9.38
CA PRO A 50 8.18 -8.00 -8.23
C PRO A 50 9.63 -8.24 -8.63
N LEU A 51 10.54 -7.46 -8.02
CA LEU A 51 11.99 -7.64 -8.16
C LEU A 51 12.57 -8.56 -7.08
N THR A 52 11.75 -8.92 -6.09
CA THR A 52 12.15 -9.74 -4.93
C THR A 52 11.38 -11.05 -4.93
N PRO A 53 11.93 -12.13 -4.33
CA PRO A 53 11.25 -13.43 -4.23
C PRO A 53 10.15 -13.44 -3.15
N THR A 54 9.44 -12.32 -2.97
CA THR A 54 8.31 -12.25 -2.05
C THR A 54 7.09 -12.91 -2.69
N THR A 55 6.42 -13.79 -1.93
CA THR A 55 5.21 -14.50 -2.40
C THR A 55 4.04 -13.55 -2.66
N LEU A 56 4.04 -12.38 -2.00
CA LEU A 56 3.01 -11.37 -2.12
C LEU A 56 3.63 -9.97 -2.15
N MET A 57 3.25 -9.18 -3.15
CA MET A 57 3.62 -7.78 -3.26
C MET A 57 2.38 -6.93 -3.50
N VAL A 58 2.24 -5.85 -2.73
CA VAL A 58 1.16 -4.86 -2.87
C VAL A 58 1.76 -3.56 -3.37
N THR A 59 1.28 -3.09 -4.52
CA THR A 59 1.67 -1.79 -5.08
C THR A 59 0.52 -0.81 -4.91
N VAL A 60 0.77 0.23 -4.13
CA VAL A 60 -0.15 1.32 -3.84
C VAL A 60 0.03 2.40 -4.90
N GLY A 61 -0.95 2.50 -5.78
CA GLY A 61 -1.06 3.54 -6.80
C GLY A 61 -1.69 4.81 -6.25
N GLY A 62 -2.08 5.70 -7.16
CA GLY A 62 -2.71 6.97 -6.83
C GLY A 62 -4.19 6.83 -6.48
N ILE A 63 -4.71 7.92 -5.91
CA ILE A 63 -6.13 8.13 -5.68
C ILE A 63 -6.68 8.93 -6.86
N ALA A 64 -7.77 8.43 -7.47
CA ALA A 64 -8.46 9.11 -8.58
C ALA A 64 -9.96 9.19 -8.32
N GLN A 65 -10.58 10.28 -8.78
CA GLN A 65 -12.03 10.43 -8.77
C GLN A 65 -12.64 9.64 -9.94
N ARG A 66 -13.65 8.81 -9.66
CA ARG A 66 -14.42 8.11 -10.70
C ARG A 66 -15.91 8.27 -10.44
N ARG A 67 -16.68 8.35 -11.53
CA ARG A 67 -18.14 8.29 -11.48
C ARG A 67 -18.58 6.85 -11.31
N VAL A 68 -19.39 6.58 -10.31
CA VAL A 68 -19.94 5.26 -10.02
C VAL A 68 -21.42 5.35 -9.72
N VAL A 69 -22.13 4.27 -10.00
CA VAL A 69 -23.55 4.17 -9.68
C VAL A 69 -23.68 3.57 -8.29
N VAL A 70 -24.31 4.31 -7.38
CA VAL A 70 -24.62 3.86 -6.02
C VAL A 70 -26.13 4.02 -5.86
N ASP A 71 -26.82 2.93 -5.54
CA ASP A 71 -28.29 2.91 -5.34
C ASP A 71 -29.13 3.52 -6.49
N GLY A 72 -28.58 3.51 -7.71
CA GLY A 72 -29.23 4.02 -8.92
C GLY A 72 -28.79 5.43 -9.33
N ASP A 73 -28.07 6.16 -8.46
CA ASP A 73 -27.57 7.51 -8.72
C ASP A 73 -26.09 7.53 -9.09
N VAL A 74 -25.70 8.46 -9.98
CA VAL A 74 -24.30 8.64 -10.37
C VAL A 74 -23.60 9.58 -9.39
N GLU A 75 -22.76 9.01 -8.54
CA GLU A 75 -21.93 9.73 -7.59
C GLU A 75 -20.48 9.79 -8.05
N THR A 76 -19.74 10.79 -7.59
CA THR A 76 -18.28 10.87 -7.78
C THR A 76 -17.61 10.42 -6.49
N ARG A 77 -16.76 9.39 -6.58
CA ARG A 77 -16.03 8.83 -5.43
C ARG A 77 -14.54 8.70 -5.71
N GLU A 78 -13.75 8.77 -4.64
CA GLU A 78 -12.33 8.51 -4.67
C GLU A 78 -12.04 7.02 -4.69
N TYR A 79 -11.14 6.61 -5.59
CA TYR A 79 -10.67 5.24 -5.73
C TYR A 79 -9.16 5.19 -5.54
N LEU A 80 -8.73 4.41 -4.55
CA LEU A 80 -7.33 4.02 -4.41
C LEU A 80 -7.03 2.89 -5.41
N SER A 81 -6.01 3.10 -6.25
CA SER A 81 -5.56 2.05 -7.15
C SER A 81 -4.60 1.10 -6.44
N LEU A 82 -4.93 -0.19 -6.39
CA LEU A 82 -4.08 -1.23 -5.79
C LEU A 82 -3.77 -2.31 -6.82
N THR A 83 -2.50 -2.68 -6.93
CA THR A 83 -2.06 -3.84 -7.72
C THR A 83 -1.48 -4.88 -6.76
N VAL A 84 -2.10 -6.06 -6.70
CA VAL A 84 -1.66 -7.17 -5.85
C VAL A 84 -1.03 -8.23 -6.74
N THR A 85 0.27 -8.44 -6.58
CA THR A 85 1.02 -9.46 -7.30
C THR A 85 1.28 -10.65 -6.38
N VAL A 86 0.99 -11.84 -6.88
CA VAL A 86 1.05 -13.09 -6.12
C VAL A 86 1.88 -14.11 -6.90
N ASP A 87 2.72 -14.85 -6.20
CA ASP A 87 3.41 -16.03 -6.75
C ASP A 87 2.43 -17.20 -6.89
N HIS A 88 2.06 -17.50 -8.14
CA HIS A 88 1.08 -18.54 -8.48
C HIS A 88 1.63 -19.96 -8.42
N ASP A 89 2.94 -20.15 -8.27
CA ASP A 89 3.49 -21.48 -7.99
C ASP A 89 3.19 -21.91 -6.54
N ILE A 90 2.85 -20.94 -5.67
CA ILE A 90 2.60 -21.14 -4.24
C ILE A 90 1.13 -20.88 -3.88
N VAL A 91 0.48 -19.89 -4.52
CA VAL A 91 -0.86 -19.42 -4.13
C VAL A 91 -1.84 -19.50 -5.31
N ASP A 92 -2.95 -20.21 -5.09
CA ASP A 92 -4.02 -20.30 -6.06
C ASP A 92 -4.89 -19.03 -6.14
N GLY A 93 -5.66 -18.91 -7.23
CA GLY A 93 -6.53 -17.76 -7.48
C GLY A 93 -7.62 -17.55 -6.43
N ALA A 94 -8.23 -18.60 -5.89
CA ALA A 94 -9.31 -18.46 -4.91
C ALA A 94 -8.83 -17.89 -3.55
N PRO A 95 -7.74 -18.39 -2.94
CA PRO A 95 -7.09 -17.71 -1.81
C PRO A 95 -6.68 -16.27 -2.11
N ALA A 96 -6.08 -16.00 -3.27
CA ALA A 96 -5.65 -14.65 -3.66
C ALA A 96 -6.84 -13.68 -3.76
N ALA A 97 -7.94 -14.09 -4.38
CA ALA A 97 -9.15 -13.28 -4.51
C ALA A 97 -9.78 -12.96 -3.14
N ARG A 98 -9.85 -13.95 -2.24
CA ARG A 98 -10.35 -13.74 -0.87
C ARG A 98 -9.45 -12.80 -0.07
N TYR A 99 -8.13 -12.94 -0.21
CA TYR A 99 -7.17 -12.04 0.43
C TYR A 99 -7.37 -10.59 -0.06
N THR A 100 -7.39 -10.36 -1.38
CA THR A 100 -7.53 -9.02 -1.95
C THR A 100 -8.87 -8.39 -1.56
N ARG A 101 -9.97 -9.14 -1.59
CA ARG A 101 -11.27 -8.66 -1.12
C ARG A 101 -11.20 -8.23 0.34
N ARG A 102 -10.66 -9.08 1.21
CA ARG A 102 -10.56 -8.77 2.64
C ARG A 102 -9.67 -7.56 2.90
N LEU A 103 -8.58 -7.41 2.14
CA LEU A 103 -7.70 -6.27 2.21
C LEU A 103 -8.45 -4.97 1.85
N CYS A 104 -9.25 -4.97 0.78
CA CYS A 104 -10.09 -3.83 0.41
C CYS A 104 -11.08 -3.48 1.53
N GLU A 105 -11.81 -4.46 2.06
CA GLU A 105 -12.77 -4.24 3.15
C GLU A 105 -12.11 -3.62 4.39
N LEU A 106 -10.91 -4.09 4.75
CA LEU A 106 -10.16 -3.54 5.89
C LEU A 106 -9.71 -2.10 5.66
N ILE A 107 -9.27 -1.77 4.44
CA ILE A 107 -8.85 -0.41 4.08
C ILE A 107 -10.04 0.54 4.11
N GLU A 108 -11.17 0.13 3.52
CA GLU A 108 -12.41 0.94 3.48
C GLU A 108 -12.96 1.22 4.89
N GLN A 109 -12.75 0.31 5.83
CA GLN A 109 -13.18 0.43 7.23
C GLN A 109 -12.14 1.13 8.13
N ALA A 110 -11.01 1.58 7.57
CA ALA A 110 -9.87 2.09 8.34
C ALA A 110 -9.43 1.13 9.48
N ALA A 111 -9.58 -0.18 9.27
CA ALA A 111 -9.41 -1.17 10.31
C ALA A 111 -7.96 -1.19 10.82
N GLY A 112 -7.80 -1.08 12.14
CA GLY A 112 -6.49 -1.08 12.80
C GLY A 112 -5.84 0.31 12.92
N LEU A 113 -6.47 1.37 12.41
CA LEU A 113 -6.11 2.74 12.75
C LEU A 113 -6.87 3.16 14.02
N ALA A 114 -6.18 3.84 14.94
CA ALA A 114 -6.85 4.54 16.03
C ALA A 114 -7.67 5.69 15.43
N GLU A 115 -8.82 6.02 16.06
CA GLU A 115 -9.61 7.20 15.69
C GLU A 115 -8.67 8.40 15.50
N PRO A 116 -8.70 9.08 14.34
CA PRO A 116 -7.87 10.25 14.12
C PRO A 116 -8.24 11.27 15.20
N ALA A 117 -7.25 11.75 15.97
CA ALA A 117 -7.46 12.91 16.82
C ALA A 117 -8.07 14.01 15.93
N ASP A 118 -9.23 14.53 16.32
CA ASP A 118 -9.98 15.50 15.51
C ASP A 118 -9.15 16.77 15.30
N HIS A 119 -8.46 16.84 14.16
CA HIS A 119 -7.71 18.03 13.74
C HIS A 119 -8.60 18.98 12.90
N ARG A 120 -9.92 18.74 12.81
CA ARG A 120 -10.85 19.58 12.03
C ARG A 120 -11.50 20.69 12.84
N HIS A 121 -11.16 20.86 14.12
CA HIS A 121 -11.55 22.01 14.92
C HIS A 121 -10.31 22.83 15.33
N GLY A 122 -9.90 23.77 14.48
CA GLY A 122 -9.11 24.92 14.94
C GLY A 122 -9.94 25.74 15.96
N PRO A 123 -9.33 26.40 16.96
CA PRO A 123 -10.06 27.10 18.00
C PRO A 123 -11.03 28.10 17.36
N SER A 124 -12.33 27.87 17.60
CA SER A 124 -13.39 28.79 17.22
C SER A 124 -13.08 30.16 17.78
N GLN A 125 -12.73 31.11 16.92
CA GLN A 125 -12.66 32.52 17.26
C GLN A 125 -14.03 32.91 17.85
N PRO A 126 -14.10 33.42 19.09
CA PRO A 126 -15.38 33.84 19.65
C PRO A 126 -15.91 34.99 18.80
N ALA A 127 -17.13 34.80 18.30
CA ALA A 127 -17.87 35.78 17.52
C ALA A 127 -17.85 37.13 18.26
N ALA A 128 -17.35 38.16 17.59
CA ALA A 128 -17.45 39.54 18.06
C ALA A 128 -18.94 39.88 18.20
N GLN A 129 -19.43 39.86 19.44
CA GLN A 129 -20.76 40.33 19.77
C GLN A 129 -20.78 41.85 19.61
N GLY A 130 -21.60 42.32 18.67
CA GLY A 130 -21.86 43.73 18.47
C GLY A 130 -22.48 44.32 19.73
N SER A 131 -21.74 45.22 20.39
CA SER A 131 -22.28 46.10 21.41
C SER A 131 -22.99 47.26 20.72
N ALA A 132 -24.31 47.19 20.66
CA ALA A 132 -25.14 48.38 20.59
C ALA A 132 -25.07 49.11 21.94
N SER A 133 -24.67 50.38 21.91
CA SER A 133 -24.93 51.38 22.95
C SER A 133 -25.09 52.71 22.22
N SER A 134 -26.30 53.23 22.06
CA SER A 134 -26.90 54.18 23.02
C SER A 134 -26.01 55.42 23.20
N GLY A 135 -26.32 56.47 22.46
CA GLY A 135 -25.72 57.81 22.52
C GLY A 135 -26.20 58.66 21.35
#